data_AF-A0A524PKT9-F1
#
_entry.id   AF-A0A524PKT9-F1
#
_cell.length_a   1.000
_cell.length_b   1.000
_cell.length_c   1.000
_cell.angle_alpha   90.00
_cell.angle_beta   90.00
_cell.angle_gamma   90.00
#
_symmetry.space_group_name_H-M   'P 1'
#
loop_
_entity.id
_entity.type
_entity.pdbx_description
1 polymer ?
#
loop_
_entity_poly.entity_id
_entity_poly.type
_entity_poly.pdbx_seq_one_letter_code
_entity_poly.pdbx_strand_id
1 'polypeptide(L)'
;MKLRPIIFIVLTLFIGIFLGMLLSAQLRHKRMNPVRIYSSEQRFREDAIHFLQPDEVQLVLLEPIIKKYAKENNDMQKEYRRNFEQLMQNYSAEIKPLLTAEQLDRISSMQNRRRVATKRFRPDSLDNERRHPGDSSFEHGRRDGSRSPQPGMGGTPAEKPGTDSSRYGGSRYR
;
A
#
# COMPACT_ATOMS: atom_id res chain seq x y z
N MET A 1 25.69 -46.05 6.18
CA MET A 1 25.98 -44.90 7.08
C MET A 1 24.83 -44.77 8.08
N LYS A 2 25.11 -44.47 9.36
CA LYS A 2 24.09 -44.46 10.43
C LYS A 2 23.09 -43.32 10.14
N LEU A 3 21.83 -43.66 9.84
CA LEU A 3 20.78 -42.70 9.42
C LEU A 3 20.31 -41.79 10.57
N ARG A 4 20.41 -42.30 11.80
CA ARG A 4 19.96 -41.64 13.03
C ARG A 4 20.63 -40.26 13.26
N PRO A 5 21.97 -40.10 13.19
CA PRO A 5 22.61 -38.79 13.34
C PRO A 5 22.26 -37.80 12.23
N ILE A 6 22.00 -38.26 11.01
CA ILE A 6 21.61 -37.39 9.88
C ILE A 6 20.26 -36.71 10.15
N ILE A 7 19.30 -37.44 10.71
CA ILE A 7 17.99 -36.90 11.07
C ILE A 7 18.11 -35.78 12.11
N PHE A 8 18.97 -35.96 13.12
CA PHE A 8 19.21 -34.93 14.15
C PHE A 8 19.81 -33.65 13.55
N ILE A 9 20.76 -33.78 12.61
CA ILE A 9 21.37 -32.63 11.93
C ILE A 9 20.33 -31.88 11.08
N VAL A 10 19.48 -32.60 10.35
CA VAL A 10 18.41 -31.99 9.54
C VAL A 10 17.41 -31.28 10.44
N LEU A 11 17.03 -31.88 11.57
CA LEU A 11 16.07 -31.30 12.51
C LEU A 11 16.60 -29.98 13.12
N THR A 12 17.85 -29.96 13.58
CA THR A 12 18.44 -28.74 14.15
C THR A 12 18.63 -27.64 13.11
N LEU A 13 18.91 -28.00 11.85
CA LEU A 13 18.97 -27.06 10.73
C LEU A 13 17.62 -26.39 10.49
N PHE A 14 16.52 -27.17 10.46
CA PHE A 14 15.18 -26.61 10.33
C PHE A 14 14.85 -25.64 11.46
N ILE A 15 15.14 -26.01 12.71
CA ILE A 15 14.93 -25.15 13.87
C ILE A 15 15.68 -23.82 13.72
N GLY A 16 16.96 -23.86 13.33
CA GLY A 16 17.76 -22.65 13.09
C GLY A 16 17.19 -21.75 11.97
N ILE A 17 16.73 -22.35 10.87
CA ILE A 17 16.10 -21.64 9.76
C ILE A 17 14.81 -20.95 10.22
N PHE A 18 13.95 -21.64 10.97
CA PHE A 18 12.72 -21.06 11.49
C PHE A 18 12.99 -19.92 12.48
N LEU A 19 13.92 -20.09 13.43
CA LEU A 19 14.30 -19.02 14.35
C LEU A 19 14.87 -17.80 13.61
N GLY A 20 15.73 -18.01 12.62
CA GLY A 20 16.29 -16.92 11.81
C GLY A 20 15.22 -16.15 11.02
N MET A 21 14.25 -16.86 10.43
CA MET A 21 13.14 -16.24 9.71
C MET A 21 12.21 -15.45 10.65
N LEU A 22 11.87 -15.99 11.82
CA LEU A 22 11.00 -15.29 12.79
C LEU A 22 11.66 -14.02 13.32
N LEU A 23 12.95 -14.08 13.67
CA LEU A 23 13.67 -12.92 14.22
C LEU A 23 13.83 -11.80 13.17
N SER A 24 14.11 -12.17 11.91
CA SER A 24 14.17 -11.24 10.78
C SER A 24 12.82 -10.54 10.53
N ALA A 25 11.72 -11.29 10.60
CA ALA A 25 10.38 -10.73 10.44
C ALA A 25 10.03 -9.71 11.53
N GLN A 26 10.39 -9.99 12.80
CA GLN A 26 10.16 -9.06 13.91
C GLN A 26 11.00 -7.77 13.80
N LEU A 27 12.28 -7.89 13.42
CA LEU A 27 13.16 -6.74 13.18
C LEU A 27 12.65 -5.85 12.04
N ARG A 28 12.18 -6.47 10.95
CA ARG A 28 11.58 -5.74 9.82
C ARG A 28 10.30 -5.03 10.21
N HIS A 29 9.44 -5.67 11.00
CA HIS A 29 8.17 -5.08 11.43
C HIS A 29 8.39 -3.87 12.36
N LYS A 30 9.33 -3.96 13.31
CA LYS A 30 9.70 -2.83 14.18
C LYS A 30 10.33 -1.66 13.41
N ARG A 31 11.15 -1.92 12.39
CA ARG A 31 11.78 -0.86 11.58
C ARG A 31 10.88 -0.25 10.50
N MET A 32 9.81 -0.94 10.09
CA MET A 32 8.88 -0.43 9.06
C MET A 32 7.64 0.29 9.62
N ASN A 33 7.32 0.15 10.92
CA ASN A 33 6.22 0.89 11.54
C ASN A 33 6.40 2.42 11.66
N PRO A 34 7.61 3.01 11.79
CA PRO A 34 7.73 4.47 11.92
C PRO A 34 7.54 5.25 10.60
N VAL A 35 7.40 4.58 9.45
CA VAL A 35 7.11 5.25 8.16
C VAL A 35 5.60 5.24 7.86
N ARG A 36 4.76 5.37 8.88
CA ARG A 36 3.33 5.64 8.70
C ARG A 36 3.16 7.16 8.63
N ILE A 37 3.15 7.63 7.38
CA ILE A 37 3.02 9.03 6.95
C ILE A 37 1.96 9.78 7.80
N TYR A 38 2.33 10.95 8.32
CA TYR A 38 1.51 11.97 8.99
C TYR A 38 0.38 12.54 8.12
N SER A 39 -0.40 11.66 7.49
CA SER A 39 -1.37 12.05 6.47
C SER A 39 -2.73 12.44 7.03
N SER A 40 -2.98 12.21 8.32
CA SER A 40 -4.20 12.65 8.98
C SER A 40 -3.89 13.60 10.13
N GLU A 41 -4.74 14.62 10.27
CA GLU A 41 -4.65 15.63 11.32
C GLU A 41 -4.67 15.01 12.72
N GLN A 42 -5.52 14.00 12.92
CA GLN A 42 -5.58 13.22 14.16
C GLN A 42 -4.25 12.53 14.49
N ARG A 43 -3.62 11.91 13.49
CA ARG A 43 -2.36 11.19 13.71
C ARG A 43 -1.22 12.14 14.02
N PHE A 44 -1.16 13.27 13.30
CA PHE A 44 -0.20 14.34 13.60
C PHE A 44 -0.36 14.84 15.04
N ARG A 45 -1.61 15.03 15.49
CA ARG A 45 -1.90 15.43 16.87
C ARG A 45 -1.51 14.35 17.89
N GLU A 46 -1.89 13.11 17.66
CA GLU A 46 -1.57 11.96 18.53
C GLU A 46 -0.06 11.78 18.67
N ASP A 47 0.68 11.81 17.55
CA ASP A 47 2.13 11.68 17.53
C ASP A 47 2.81 12.88 18.23
N ALA A 48 2.30 14.10 18.04
CA ALA A 48 2.82 15.28 18.71
C ALA A 48 2.61 15.22 20.23
N ILE A 49 1.42 14.82 20.70
CA ILE A 49 1.14 14.64 22.14
C ILE A 49 1.99 13.50 22.71
N HIS A 50 2.12 12.39 21.99
CA HIS A 50 2.91 11.24 22.41
C HIS A 50 4.41 11.57 22.53
N PHE A 51 4.93 12.39 21.61
CA PHE A 51 6.34 12.80 21.59
C PHE A 51 6.65 13.86 22.65
N LEU A 52 5.78 14.87 22.79
CA LEU A 52 6.01 15.99 23.71
C LEU A 52 5.67 15.66 25.17
N GLN A 53 4.81 14.66 25.40
CA GLN A 53 4.32 14.25 26.73
C GLN A 53 3.96 15.45 27.63
N PRO A 54 3.10 16.37 27.16
CA PRO A 54 2.80 17.60 27.90
C PRO A 54 1.99 17.31 29.17
N ASP A 55 2.23 18.11 30.21
CA ASP A 55 1.38 18.13 31.40
C ASP A 55 0.00 18.74 31.10
N GLU A 56 -1.00 18.56 31.98
CA GLU A 56 -2.40 18.96 31.74
C GLU A 56 -2.54 20.46 31.40
N VAL A 57 -1.79 21.31 32.09
CA VAL A 57 -1.78 22.77 31.85
C VAL A 57 -1.14 23.09 30.49
N GLN A 58 -0.08 22.37 30.12
CA GLN A 58 0.60 22.56 28.84
C GLN A 58 -0.23 22.02 27.68
N LEU A 59 -0.99 20.93 27.89
CA LEU A 59 -1.84 20.33 26.88
C LEU A 59 -2.92 21.33 26.41
N VAL A 60 -3.56 22.05 27.33
CA VAL A 60 -4.57 23.07 27.00
C VAL A 60 -3.98 24.20 26.15
N LEU A 61 -2.73 24.58 26.39
CA LEU A 61 -2.03 25.62 25.63
C LEU A 61 -1.52 25.12 24.27
N LEU A 62 -1.06 23.86 24.21
CA LEU A 62 -0.47 23.25 23.02
C LEU A 62 -1.53 22.71 22.05
N GLU A 63 -2.67 22.24 22.53
CA GLU A 63 -3.74 21.68 21.69
C GLU A 63 -4.18 22.60 20.54
N PRO A 64 -4.47 23.91 20.74
CA PRO A 64 -4.83 24.79 19.64
C PRO A 64 -3.69 24.98 18.63
N ILE A 65 -2.42 24.99 19.10
CA ILE A 65 -1.23 25.13 18.26
C ILE A 65 -1.04 23.88 17.41
N ILE A 66 -1.06 22.70 18.04
CA ILE A 66 -0.94 21.41 17.38
C ILE A 66 -2.07 21.23 16.35
N LYS A 67 -3.31 21.59 16.71
CA LYS A 67 -4.46 21.51 15.80
C LYS A 67 -4.30 22.40 14.57
N LYS A 68 -3.80 23.63 14.74
CA LYS A 68 -3.54 24.55 13.63
C LYS A 68 -2.54 23.95 12.64
N TYR A 69 -1.38 23.52 13.14
CA TYR A 69 -0.33 22.97 12.28
C TYR A 69 -0.67 21.59 11.72
N ALA A 70 -1.46 20.79 12.44
CA ALA A 70 -1.99 19.52 11.91
C ALA A 70 -2.82 19.76 10.65
N LYS A 71 -3.70 20.77 10.66
CA LYS A 71 -4.52 21.17 9.52
C LYS A 71 -3.67 21.70 8.36
N GLU A 72 -2.76 22.63 8.64
CA GLU A 72 -1.86 23.18 7.61
C GLU A 72 -1.02 22.08 6.94
N ASN A 73 -0.49 21.14 7.73
CA ASN A 73 0.24 20.00 7.20
C ASN A 73 -0.64 19.07 6.35
N ASN A 74 -1.89 18.81 6.75
CA ASN A 74 -2.84 18.03 5.95
C ASN A 74 -3.14 18.72 4.60
N ASP A 75 -3.39 20.02 4.61
CA ASP A 75 -3.68 20.76 3.40
C ASP A 75 -2.46 20.82 2.46
N MET A 76 -1.26 21.04 3.00
CA MET A 76 0.00 20.92 2.24
C MET A 76 0.18 19.52 1.63
N GLN A 77 -0.11 18.46 2.39
CA GLN A 77 -0.02 17.08 1.90
C GLN A 77 -1.05 16.80 0.79
N LYS A 78 -2.27 17.34 0.88
CA LYS A 78 -3.28 17.22 -0.18
C LYS A 78 -2.81 17.92 -1.46
N GLU A 79 -2.27 19.12 -1.32
CA GLU A 79 -1.74 19.88 -2.45
C GLU A 79 -0.56 19.16 -3.10
N TYR A 80 0.41 18.70 -2.30
CA TYR A 80 1.52 17.89 -2.78
C TYR A 80 1.05 16.66 -3.56
N ARG A 81 0.04 15.93 -3.05
CA ARG A 81 -0.53 14.77 -3.74
C ARG A 81 -1.12 15.14 -5.11
N ARG A 82 -1.87 16.24 -5.18
CA ARG A 82 -2.46 16.72 -6.45
C ARG A 82 -1.37 17.09 -7.46
N ASN A 83 -0.39 17.87 -7.03
CA ASN A 83 0.72 18.30 -7.87
C ASN A 83 1.57 17.11 -8.34
N PHE A 84 1.83 16.16 -7.44
CA PHE A 84 2.55 14.93 -7.77
C PHE A 84 1.77 14.06 -8.76
N GLU A 85 0.46 13.91 -8.57
CA GLU A 85 -0.39 13.16 -9.50
C GLU A 85 -0.36 13.80 -10.90
N GLN A 86 -0.49 15.12 -10.98
CA GLN A 86 -0.41 15.85 -12.24
C GLN A 86 0.96 15.68 -12.91
N LEU A 87 2.05 15.81 -12.14
CA LEU A 87 3.41 15.58 -12.63
C LEU A 87 3.58 14.17 -13.20
N MET A 88 3.07 13.16 -12.50
CA MET A 88 3.15 11.76 -12.96
C MET A 88 2.29 11.51 -14.20
N GLN A 89 1.14 12.18 -14.33
CA GLN A 89 0.31 12.11 -15.54
C GLN A 89 1.04 12.72 -16.74
N ASN A 90 1.66 13.90 -16.58
CA ASN A 90 2.43 14.56 -17.62
C ASN A 90 3.64 13.72 -18.04
N TYR A 91 4.43 13.25 -17.07
CA TYR A 91 5.54 12.33 -17.30
C TYR A 91 5.09 11.08 -18.06
N SER A 92 3.95 10.49 -17.68
CA SER A 92 3.41 9.34 -18.38
C SER A 92 2.96 9.69 -19.80
N ALA A 93 2.38 10.86 -20.04
CA ALA A 93 1.93 11.29 -21.36
C ALA A 93 3.11 11.53 -22.31
N GLU A 94 4.21 12.08 -21.81
CA GLU A 94 5.43 12.33 -22.58
C GLU A 94 6.18 11.03 -22.94
N ILE A 95 6.26 10.07 -22.02
CA ILE A 95 7.03 8.84 -22.24
C ILE A 95 6.24 7.77 -22.99
N LYS A 96 4.93 7.65 -22.76
CA LYS A 96 4.07 6.64 -23.42
C LYS A 96 4.27 6.53 -24.95
N PRO A 97 4.30 7.62 -25.72
CA PRO A 97 4.48 7.52 -27.18
C PRO A 97 5.88 7.05 -27.59
N LEU A 98 6.87 7.10 -26.70
CA LEU A 98 8.25 6.66 -26.95
C LEU A 98 8.49 5.19 -26.58
N LEU A 99 7.51 4.54 -25.96
CA LEU A 99 7.63 3.17 -25.47
C LEU A 99 7.12 2.15 -26.50
N THR A 100 7.75 0.98 -26.53
CA THR A 100 7.25 -0.15 -27.31
C THR A 100 6.03 -0.79 -26.65
N ALA A 101 5.23 -1.53 -27.43
CA ALA A 101 4.05 -2.24 -26.93
C ALA A 101 4.40 -3.21 -25.78
N GLU A 102 5.54 -3.91 -25.86
CA GLU A 102 6.02 -4.78 -24.78
C GLU A 102 6.34 -4.02 -23.49
N GLN A 103 6.90 -2.82 -23.59
CA GLN A 103 7.24 -2.01 -22.43
C GLN A 103 5.98 -1.46 -21.75
N LEU A 104 4.97 -1.05 -22.53
CA LEU A 104 3.67 -0.63 -22.02
C LEU A 104 2.97 -1.77 -21.25
N ASP A 105 3.06 -3.01 -21.76
CA ASP A 105 2.47 -4.18 -21.10
C ASP A 105 3.19 -4.55 -19.78
N ARG A 106 4.52 -4.38 -19.72
CA ARG A 106 5.27 -4.53 -18.46
C ARG A 106 4.87 -3.49 -17.41
N ILE A 107 4.61 -2.26 -17.82
CA ILE A 107 4.16 -1.18 -16.92
C ILE A 107 2.73 -1.47 -16.41
N SER A 108 1.81 -1.85 -17.29
CA SER A 108 0.41 -2.14 -16.94
C SER A 108 0.31 -3.33 -16.00
N SER A 109 1.06 -4.42 -16.26
CA SER A 109 1.09 -5.61 -15.43
C SER A 109 1.68 -5.34 -14.05
N MET A 110 2.72 -4.49 -13.95
CA MET A 110 3.26 -4.04 -12.66
C MET A 110 2.23 -3.21 -11.87
N GLN A 111 1.52 -2.27 -12.52
CA GLN A 111 0.47 -1.48 -11.89
C GLN A 111 -0.68 -2.35 -11.38
N ASN A 112 -1.09 -3.34 -12.17
CA ASN A 112 -2.15 -4.26 -11.79
C ASN A 112 -1.75 -5.15 -10.60
N ARG A 113 -0.50 -5.67 -10.59
CA ARG A 113 0.06 -6.41 -9.45
C ARG A 113 0.06 -5.58 -8.17
N ARG A 114 0.46 -4.30 -8.24
CA ARG A 114 0.42 -3.37 -7.09
C ARG A 114 -1.01 -3.19 -6.60
N ARG A 115 -1.98 -2.96 -7.50
CA ARG A 115 -3.40 -2.79 -7.14
C ARG A 115 -3.99 -4.03 -6.45
N VAL A 116 -3.67 -5.22 -6.96
CA VAL A 116 -4.13 -6.50 -6.36
C VAL A 116 -3.49 -6.72 -5.00
N ALA A 117 -2.20 -6.43 -4.83
CA ALA A 117 -1.54 -6.51 -3.53
C ALA A 117 -2.19 -5.55 -2.52
N THR A 118 -2.42 -4.29 -2.88
CA THR A 118 -3.07 -3.31 -2.00
C THR A 118 -4.50 -3.72 -1.60
N LYS A 119 -5.26 -4.37 -2.50
CA LYS A 119 -6.57 -4.93 -2.16
C LYS A 119 -6.48 -6.09 -1.15
N ARG A 120 -5.48 -6.96 -1.28
CA ARG A 120 -5.28 -8.09 -0.35
C ARG A 120 -4.83 -7.68 1.05
N PHE A 121 -4.18 -6.52 1.18
CA PHE A 121 -3.70 -5.99 2.46
C PHE A 121 -4.64 -4.96 3.10
N ARG A 122 -5.78 -4.64 2.48
CA ARG A 122 -6.89 -3.99 3.17
C ARG A 122 -7.72 -5.10 3.81
N PRO A 123 -7.71 -5.28 5.14
CA PRO A 123 -8.74 -6.10 5.76
C PRO A 123 -10.08 -5.45 5.42
N ASP A 124 -11.03 -6.23 4.90
CA ASP A 124 -12.41 -5.82 4.60
C ASP A 124 -13.16 -5.25 5.83
N SER A 125 -12.51 -5.18 7.00
CA SER A 125 -13.08 -4.82 8.28
C SER A 125 -13.06 -3.33 8.63
N LEU A 126 -12.56 -2.43 7.79
CA LEU A 126 -12.57 -0.97 8.09
C LEU A 126 -13.59 -0.14 7.30
N ASP A 127 -14.25 -0.73 6.29
CA ASP A 127 -15.31 -0.03 5.54
C ASP A 127 -16.72 -0.29 6.12
N ASN A 128 -16.87 -1.21 7.09
CA ASN A 128 -18.17 -1.51 7.69
C ASN A 128 -18.54 -0.66 8.93
N GLU A 129 -17.57 0.01 9.57
CA GLU A 129 -17.84 0.87 10.74
C GLU A 129 -18.08 2.34 10.39
N ARG A 130 -17.87 2.76 9.14
CA ARG A 130 -18.26 4.13 8.69
C ARG A 130 -19.72 4.23 8.23
N ARG A 131 -20.45 3.11 8.19
CA ARG A 131 -21.91 3.15 8.14
C ARG A 131 -22.42 3.17 9.57
N HIS A 132 -22.45 4.35 10.18
CA HIS A 132 -23.26 4.58 11.37
C HIS A 132 -24.72 4.20 11.05
N PRO A 133 -25.32 3.18 11.69
CA PRO A 133 -26.74 2.95 11.61
C PRO A 133 -27.39 3.91 12.61
N GLY A 134 -27.54 5.18 12.22
CA GLY A 134 -28.02 6.19 13.17
C GLY A 134 -28.40 7.55 12.60
N ASP A 135 -28.21 7.81 11.31
CA ASP A 135 -28.65 9.06 10.69
C ASP A 135 -29.56 8.79 9.49
N SER A 136 -30.69 8.14 9.78
CA SER A 136 -31.84 8.06 8.89
C SER A 136 -32.75 9.25 9.16
N SER A 137 -32.33 10.44 8.76
CA SER A 137 -33.19 11.64 8.82
C SER A 137 -32.72 12.73 7.87
N PHE A 138 -32.64 12.50 6.56
CA PHE A 138 -32.91 13.58 5.59
C PHE A 138 -33.42 13.04 4.24
N GLU A 139 -34.68 13.40 3.99
CA GLU A 139 -35.32 13.69 2.70
C GLU A 139 -35.48 12.61 1.62
N HIS A 140 -36.71 12.11 1.58
CA HIS A 140 -37.47 11.97 0.33
C HIS A 140 -37.26 13.13 -0.64
N GLY A 141 -36.95 12.83 -1.90
CA GLY A 141 -37.24 13.76 -2.99
C GLY A 141 -36.61 13.45 -4.34
N ARG A 142 -37.39 12.77 -5.20
CA ARG A 142 -37.41 12.89 -6.68
C ARG A 142 -36.30 12.16 -7.46
N ARG A 143 -36.69 11.09 -8.21
CA ARG A 143 -36.90 11.04 -9.69
C ARG A 143 -35.58 11.02 -10.46
N ASP A 144 -35.34 10.31 -11.54
CA ASP A 144 -36.10 9.46 -12.45
C ASP A 144 -35.05 8.67 -13.25
N GLY A 145 -35.45 7.58 -13.88
CA GLY A 145 -34.56 6.51 -14.32
C GLY A 145 -33.69 6.76 -15.55
N SER A 146 -32.73 5.87 -15.73
CA SER A 146 -32.50 5.19 -17.00
C SER A 146 -31.58 3.98 -16.78
N ARG A 147 -32.11 2.81 -17.12
CA ARG A 147 -31.36 1.56 -17.31
C ARG A 147 -30.35 1.72 -18.45
N SER A 148 -29.22 1.04 -18.35
CA SER A 148 -28.65 0.25 -19.45
C SER A 148 -27.71 -0.83 -18.90
N PRO A 149 -27.97 -2.13 -19.16
CA PRO A 149 -27.05 -3.23 -18.89
C PRO A 149 -26.22 -3.54 -20.15
N GLN A 150 -24.95 -3.91 -19.99
CA GLN A 150 -24.17 -4.50 -21.08
C GLN A 150 -23.06 -5.44 -20.58
N PRO A 151 -22.57 -6.38 -21.42
CA PRO A 151 -22.76 -7.81 -21.20
C PRO A 151 -21.42 -8.58 -21.12
N GLY A 152 -21.53 -9.88 -20.80
CA GLY A 152 -20.39 -10.78 -20.67
C GLY A 152 -19.70 -11.17 -21.98
N MET A 153 -18.42 -11.52 -21.85
CA MET A 153 -17.65 -12.50 -22.65
C MET A 153 -16.55 -13.02 -21.69
N GLY A 154 -16.28 -14.31 -21.49
CA GLY A 154 -16.41 -15.45 -22.40
C GLY A 154 -15.12 -15.60 -23.21
N GLY A 155 -14.08 -16.22 -22.64
CA GLY A 155 -12.82 -16.49 -23.34
C GLY A 155 -11.86 -17.33 -22.50
N THR A 156 -11.55 -18.51 -23.01
CA THR A 156 -10.79 -19.66 -22.47
C THR A 156 -9.29 -19.39 -22.22
N PRO A 157 -8.62 -20.26 -21.43
CA PRO A 157 -7.19 -20.13 -21.13
C PRO A 157 -6.32 -20.76 -22.23
N ALA A 158 -5.38 -19.99 -22.79
CA ALA A 158 -4.28 -20.48 -23.61
C ALA A 158 -2.97 -20.08 -22.91
N GLU A 159 -2.29 -21.04 -22.28
CA GLU A 159 -1.21 -21.86 -22.87
C GLU A 159 0.15 -21.16 -22.71
N LYS A 160 0.96 -21.66 -21.78
CA LYS A 160 2.32 -21.21 -21.51
C LYS A 160 3.26 -21.79 -22.56
N PRO A 161 4.13 -20.98 -23.20
CA PRO A 161 5.36 -21.50 -23.78
C PRO A 161 6.56 -21.20 -22.88
N GLY A 162 7.27 -22.28 -22.54
CA GLY A 162 8.72 -22.38 -22.37
C GLY A 162 9.48 -21.23 -21.73
N THR A 163 9.84 -21.41 -20.46
CA THR A 163 11.02 -20.76 -19.88
C THR A 163 12.29 -21.28 -20.58
N ASP A 164 12.81 -20.53 -21.54
CA ASP A 164 14.20 -20.69 -21.99
C ASP A 164 15.08 -19.71 -21.22
N SER A 165 15.67 -20.22 -20.14
CA SER A 165 16.68 -19.53 -19.34
C SER A 165 18.04 -19.67 -20.02
N SER A 166 18.26 -18.90 -21.08
CA SER A 166 19.54 -18.84 -21.78
C SER A 166 19.75 -17.45 -22.37
N ARG A 167 20.39 -16.58 -21.57
CA ARG A 167 21.27 -15.45 -21.95
C ARG A 167 21.23 -14.35 -20.90
N TYR A 168 21.93 -14.56 -19.79
CA TYR A 168 22.59 -13.47 -19.10
C TYR A 168 24.02 -13.40 -19.64
N GLY A 169 24.19 -12.63 -20.71
CA GLY A 169 25.49 -12.22 -21.24
C GLY A 169 25.71 -10.75 -20.92
N GLY A 170 26.77 -10.45 -20.18
CA GLY A 170 27.05 -9.12 -19.65
C GLY A 170 27.59 -8.11 -20.65
N SER A 171 27.48 -6.85 -20.25
CA SER A 171 28.31 -5.68 -20.59
C SER A 171 27.76 -4.56 -19.71
N ARG A 172 28.41 -4.04 -18.65
CA ARG A 172 29.70 -3.33 -18.58
C ARG A 172 29.93 -2.36 -19.73
N TYR A 173 30.52 -1.22 -19.38
CA TYR A 173 30.68 0.04 -20.12
C TYR A 173 29.45 0.97 -20.01
N ARG A 174 29.60 2.24 -19.65
CA ARG A 174 30.80 3.05 -19.36
C ARG A 174 30.38 4.26 -18.54
#